data_AF-A0A523V7Q3-F1
#
_entry.id   AF-A0A523V7Q3-F1
#
_cell.length_a   1.000
_cell.length_b   1.000
_cell.length_c   1.000
_cell.angle_alpha   90.00
_cell.angle_beta   90.00
_cell.angle_gamma   90.00
#
_symmetry.space_group_name_H-M   'P 1'
#
loop_
_entity.id
_entity.type
_entity.pdbx_description
1 polymer ?
#
loop_
_entity_poly.entity_id
_entity_poly.type
_entity_poly.pdbx_seq_one_letter_code
_entity_poly.pdbx_strand_id
1 'polypeptide(L)'
;PAAGRSLLGLGVVATLGNPFWYVWWIGVGGGYVLTYWQQGPMALAVFYLGHVSADFAWDTILGTVVASGRSWMSDRVYQVLLLASGLFLVYTGLRFVWTGAGYVLPQ
;
A
#
# COMPACT_ATOMS: atom_id res chain seq x y z
N PRO A 1 16.62 17.85 17.80
CA PRO A 1 15.18 17.76 18.18
C PRO A 1 14.16 18.40 17.21
N ALA A 2 14.57 19.26 16.26
CA ALA A 2 13.66 19.80 15.23
C ALA A 2 13.43 18.84 14.04
N ALA A 3 14.44 18.03 13.67
CA ALA A 3 14.39 17.11 12.54
C ALA A 3 13.37 15.95 12.70
N GLY A 4 13.18 15.42 13.91
CA GLY A 4 12.22 14.34 14.14
C GLY A 4 10.76 14.76 13.98
N ARG A 5 10.45 16.02 14.29
CA ARG A 5 9.10 16.59 14.13
C ARG A 5 8.75 16.83 12.65
N SER A 6 9.74 17.16 11.81
CA SER A 6 9.50 17.28 10.36
C SER A 6 9.32 15.91 9.70
N LEU A 7 10.03 14.87 10.14
CA LEU A 7 9.90 13.52 9.58
C LEU A 7 8.52 12.89 9.83
N LEU A 8 7.98 13.04 11.05
CA LEU A 8 6.62 12.58 11.35
C LEU A 8 5.58 13.31 10.49
N GLY A 9 5.71 14.64 10.35
CA GLY A 9 4.82 15.44 9.50
C GLY A 9 4.91 15.01 8.03
N LEU A 10 6.11 14.78 7.50
CA LEU A 10 6.32 14.29 6.14
C LEU A 10 5.73 12.89 5.94
N GLY A 11 5.87 12.00 6.93
CA GLY A 11 5.26 10.67 6.89
C GLY A 11 3.73 10.75 6.84
N VAL A 12 3.11 11.56 7.71
CA VAL A 12 1.65 11.77 7.69
C VAL A 12 1.18 12.33 6.35
N VAL A 13 1.85 13.36 5.84
CA VAL A 13 1.50 13.97 4.53
C VAL A 13 1.71 12.98 3.39
N ALA A 14 2.77 12.18 3.41
CA ALA A 14 3.02 11.16 2.39
C ALA A 14 1.96 10.05 2.40
N THR A 15 1.56 9.56 3.58
CA THR A 15 0.49 8.56 3.70
C THR A 15 -0.86 9.12 3.26
N LEU A 16 -1.25 10.29 3.78
CA LEU A 16 -2.54 10.91 3.43
C LEU A 16 -2.60 11.40 1.99
N GLY A 17 -1.46 11.79 1.41
CA GLY A 17 -1.34 12.21 0.02
C GLY A 17 -1.28 11.04 -0.96
N ASN A 18 -1.14 9.80 -0.48
CA ASN A 18 -1.08 8.62 -1.33
C ASN A 18 -2.50 8.14 -1.69
N PRO A 19 -2.96 8.32 -2.96
CA PRO A 19 -4.29 7.88 -3.37
C PRO A 19 -4.49 6.36 -3.22
N PHE A 20 -3.41 5.57 -3.28
CA PHE A 20 -3.47 4.12 -3.13
C PHE A 20 -4.02 3.70 -1.76
N TRP A 21 -3.70 4.46 -0.70
CA TRP A 21 -4.20 4.17 0.65
C TRP A 21 -5.73 4.14 0.68
N TYR A 22 -6.38 5.13 0.06
CA TYR A 22 -7.84 5.19 -0.03
C TYR A 22 -8.41 4.13 -0.96
N VAL A 23 -7.80 3.93 -2.14
CA VAL A 23 -8.26 2.91 -3.11
C VAL A 23 -8.23 1.51 -2.47
N TRP A 24 -7.21 1.21 -1.68
CA TRP A 24 -7.11 -0.07 -0.97
C TRP A 24 -8.20 -0.23 0.09
N TRP A 25 -8.39 0.76 0.97
CA TRP A 25 -9.39 0.70 2.04
C TRP A 25 -10.83 0.68 1.53
N ILE A 26 -11.12 1.38 0.43
CA ILE A 26 -12.45 1.37 -0.19
C ILE A 26 -12.70 0.06 -0.93
N GLY A 27 -11.69 -0.46 -1.64
CA GLY A 27 -11.80 -1.68 -2.43
C GLY A 27 -11.67 -2.94 -1.59
N VAL A 28 -10.43 -3.42 -1.43
CA VAL A 28 -10.14 -4.70 -0.77
C VAL A 28 -10.40 -4.63 0.73
N GLY A 29 -9.92 -3.56 1.38
CA GLY A 29 -10.10 -3.33 2.81
C GLY A 29 -11.58 -3.28 3.20
N GLY A 30 -12.44 -2.66 2.37
CA GLY A 30 -13.88 -2.56 2.61
C GLY A 30 -14.55 -3.93 2.69
N GLY A 31 -14.16 -4.87 1.83
CA GLY A 31 -14.64 -6.25 1.87
C GLY A 31 -14.25 -6.98 3.16
N TYR A 32 -13.00 -6.82 3.61
CA TYR A 32 -12.54 -7.40 4.88
C TYR A 32 -13.23 -6.75 6.08
N VAL A 33 -13.35 -5.42 6.11
CA VAL A 33 -14.06 -4.70 7.15
C VAL A 33 -15.49 -5.22 7.27
N LEU A 34 -16.22 -5.37 6.16
CA LEU A 34 -17.58 -5.91 6.17
C LEU A 34 -17.62 -7.35 6.73
N THR A 35 -16.66 -8.18 6.32
CA THR A 35 -16.56 -9.58 6.74
C THR A 35 -16.30 -9.72 8.25
N TYR A 36 -15.39 -8.91 8.80
CA TYR A 36 -15.04 -8.95 10.22
C TYR A 36 -16.01 -8.16 11.09
N TRP A 37 -16.68 -7.13 10.54
CA TRP A 37 -17.75 -6.42 11.22
C TRP A 37 -18.87 -7.38 11.66
N GLN A 38 -19.24 -8.33 10.78
CA GLN A 38 -20.25 -9.36 11.09
C GLN A 38 -19.82 -10.34 12.20
N GLN A 39 -18.51 -10.50 12.42
CA GLN A 39 -17.95 -11.35 13.46
C GLN A 39 -17.78 -10.62 14.81
N GLY A 40 -18.07 -9.31 14.84
CA GLY A 40 -18.06 -8.48 16.04
C GLY A 40 -16.86 -7.53 16.12
N PRO A 41 -16.94 -6.52 17.01
CA PRO A 41 -15.96 -5.43 17.08
C PRO A 41 -14.55 -5.89 17.44
N MET A 42 -14.41 -6.98 18.19
CA MET A 42 -13.10 -7.55 18.52
C MET A 42 -12.40 -8.12 17.28
N ALA A 43 -13.12 -8.85 16.43
CA ALA A 43 -12.57 -9.41 15.20
C ALA A 43 -12.08 -8.30 14.26
N LEU A 44 -12.86 -7.22 14.13
CA LEU A 44 -12.47 -6.04 13.37
C LEU A 44 -11.22 -5.37 13.94
N ALA A 45 -11.13 -5.21 15.27
CA ALA A 45 -9.98 -4.60 15.92
C ALA A 45 -8.71 -5.44 15.71
N VAL A 46 -8.80 -6.76 15.84
CA VAL A 46 -7.68 -7.68 15.58
C VAL A 46 -7.24 -7.62 14.12
N PHE A 47 -8.19 -7.62 13.16
CA PHE A 47 -7.88 -7.44 11.75
C PHE A 47 -7.14 -6.12 11.50
N TYR A 48 -7.69 -5.01 11.98
CA TYR A 48 -7.13 -3.67 11.74
C TYR A 48 -5.73 -3.54 12.34
N LEU A 49 -5.55 -3.93 13.61
CA LEU A 49 -4.27 -3.85 14.29
C LEU A 49 -3.23 -4.81 13.69
N GLY A 50 -3.64 -6.03 13.35
CA GLY A 50 -2.80 -7.00 12.67
C GLY A 50 -2.34 -6.49 11.30
N HIS A 51 -3.25 -5.89 10.53
CA HIS A 51 -2.94 -5.33 9.22
C HIS A 51 -1.98 -4.13 9.32
N VAL A 52 -2.30 -3.12 10.14
CA VAL A 52 -1.45 -1.91 10.27
C VAL A 52 -0.07 -2.24 10.87
N SER A 53 0.00 -3.21 11.79
CA SER A 53 1.30 -3.64 12.34
C SER A 53 2.13 -4.41 11.31
N ALA A 54 1.50 -5.21 10.45
CA ALA A 54 2.19 -5.88 9.35
C ALA A 54 2.75 -4.87 8.34
N ASP A 55 1.96 -3.83 8.00
CA ASP A 55 2.42 -2.74 7.12
C ASP A 55 3.63 -2.02 7.75
N PHE A 56 3.53 -1.64 9.02
CA PHE A 56 4.62 -0.99 9.74
C PHE A 56 5.89 -1.86 9.77
N ALA A 57 5.74 -3.15 10.06
CA ALA A 57 6.87 -4.08 10.08
C ALA A 57 7.49 -4.23 8.68
N TRP A 58 6.66 -4.35 7.65
CA TRP A 58 7.10 -4.48 6.26
C TRP A 58 7.85 -3.25 5.77
N ASP A 59 7.31 -2.05 5.99
CA ASP A 59 7.94 -0.80 5.60
C ASP A 59 9.24 -0.55 6.36
N THR A 60 9.29 -0.95 7.64
CA THR A 60 10.52 -0.90 8.43
C THR A 60 11.59 -1.84 7.87
N ILE A 61 11.20 -3.06 7.48
CA ILE A 61 12.11 -4.02 6.84
C ILE A 61 12.61 -3.45 5.51
N LEU A 62 11.73 -2.98 4.64
CA LEU A 62 12.10 -2.39 3.35
C LEU A 62 13.03 -1.19 3.53
N GLY A 63 12.69 -0.26 4.41
CA GLY A 63 13.51 0.90 4.71
C GLY A 63 14.90 0.51 5.23
N THR A 64 14.96 -0.50 6.11
CA THR A 64 16.23 -1.01 6.66
C THR A 64 17.06 -1.72 5.59
N VAL A 65 16.45 -2.55 4.74
CA VAL A 65 17.13 -3.23 3.62
C VAL A 65 17.69 -2.21 2.63
N VAL A 66 16.92 -1.18 2.28
CA VAL A 66 17.38 -0.13 1.36
C VAL A 66 18.48 0.72 1.99
N ALA A 67 18.34 1.07 3.27
CA ALA A 67 19.35 1.85 3.99
C ALA A 67 20.67 1.08 4.18
N SER A 68 20.59 -0.21 4.50
CA SER A 68 21.75 -1.10 4.69
C SER A 68 22.40 -1.52 3.37
N GLY A 69 21.61 -1.65 2.30
CA GLY A 69 22.05 -2.02 0.95
C GLY A 69 22.50 -0.85 0.07
N ARG A 70 22.80 0.33 0.63
CA ARG A 70 23.11 1.56 -0.14
C ARG A 70 24.26 1.42 -1.14
N SER A 71 25.18 0.47 -0.95
CA SER A 71 26.24 0.17 -1.92
C SER A 71 25.77 -0.64 -3.14
N TRP A 72 24.68 -1.38 -3.02
CA TRP A 72 24.08 -2.19 -4.10
C TRP A 72 22.91 -1.45 -4.78
N MET A 73 22.21 -0.60 -4.03
CA MET A 73 21.08 0.21 -4.52
C MET A 73 21.57 1.48 -5.21
N SER A 74 22.25 1.33 -6.35
CA SER A 74 22.59 2.48 -7.20
C SER A 74 21.32 3.15 -7.75
N ASP A 75 21.39 4.44 -8.08
CA ASP A 75 20.27 5.20 -8.64
C ASP A 75 19.63 4.51 -9.85
N ARG A 76 20.45 3.82 -10.67
CA ARG A 76 19.99 3.08 -11.84
C ARG A 76 19.13 1.87 -11.47
N VAL A 77 19.51 1.12 -10.44
CA VAL A 77 18.74 -0.04 -9.95
C VAL A 77 17.42 0.43 -9.37
N TYR A 78 17.44 1.51 -8.56
CA TYR A 78 16.24 2.10 -8.00
C TYR A 78 15.26 2.56 -9.08
N GLN A 79 15.76 3.24 -10.13
CA GLN A 79 14.93 3.70 -11.24
C GLN A 79 14.33 2.54 -12.04
N VAL A 80 15.09 1.47 -12.29
CA VAL A 80 14.59 0.26 -12.97
C VAL A 80 13.50 -0.41 -12.13
N LEU A 81 13.69 -0.54 -10.81
CA LEU A 81 12.69 -1.10 -9.91
C LEU A 81 11.40 -0.28 -9.94
N LEU A 82 11.50 1.05 -9.83
CA LEU A 82 10.33 1.94 -9.93
C LEU A 82 9.61 1.80 -11.26
N LEU A 83 10.35 1.73 -12.37
CA LEU A 83 9.77 1.60 -13.70
C LEU A 83 9.08 0.25 -13.89
N ALA A 84 9.69 -0.84 -13.39
CA ALA A 84 9.10 -2.17 -13.40
C ALA A 84 7.82 -2.25 -12.56
N SER A 85 7.83 -1.69 -11.34
CA SER A 85 6.64 -1.59 -10.50
C SER A 85 5.54 -0.75 -11.14
N GLY A 86 5.90 0.38 -11.77
CA GLY A 86 4.96 1.23 -12.50
C GLY A 86 4.31 0.50 -13.67
N LEU A 87 5.10 -0.19 -14.50
CA LEU A 87 4.57 -1.01 -15.61
C LEU A 87 3.67 -2.14 -15.11
N PHE A 88 4.03 -2.78 -14.00
CA PHE A 88 3.20 -3.80 -13.37
C PHE A 88 1.85 -3.23 -12.91
N LEU A 89 1.84 -2.04 -12.30
CA LEU A 89 0.61 -1.36 -11.90
C LEU A 89 -0.26 -0.96 -13.10
N VAL A 90 0.34 -0.49 -14.20
CA VAL A 90 -0.40 -0.22 -15.44
C VAL A 90 -1.03 -1.50 -15.98
N TYR A 91 -0.27 -2.59 -16.03
CA TYR A 91 -0.78 -3.89 -16.46
C TYR A 91 -1.96 -4.36 -15.62
N THR A 92 -1.84 -4.35 -14.29
CA THR A 92 -2.93 -4.79 -13.40
C THR A 92 -4.15 -3.86 -13.48
N GLY A 93 -3.93 -2.55 -13.62
CA GLY A 93 -4.99 -1.56 -13.84
C GLY A 93 -5.76 -1.80 -15.15
N LEU A 94 -5.06 -2.02 -16.27
CA LEU A 94 -5.67 -2.35 -17.55
C LEU A 94 -6.47 -3.66 -17.48
N ARG A 95 -5.90 -4.69 -16.83
CA ARG A 95 -6.59 -5.97 -16.59
C ARG A 95 -7.86 -5.78 -15.77
N PHE A 96 -7.81 -4.97 -14.71
CA PHE A 96 -8.97 -4.67 -13.88
C PHE A 96 -10.08 -4.00 -14.70
N VAL A 97 -9.76 -2.99 -15.51
CA VAL A 97 -10.74 -2.30 -16.37
C VAL A 97 -11.32 -3.25 -17.42
N TRP A 98 -10.49 -4.05 -18.09
CA TRP A 98 -10.95 -5.00 -19.10
C TRP A 98 -11.91 -6.04 -18.51
N THR A 99 -11.52 -6.67 -17.40
CA THR A 99 -12.36 -7.65 -16.72
C THR A 99 -13.64 -7.01 -16.19
N GLY A 100 -13.55 -5.83 -15.57
CA GLY A 100 -14.71 -5.09 -15.06
C GLY A 100 -15.69 -4.70 -16.17
N ALA A 101 -15.20 -4.23 -17.32
CA ALA A 101 -16.05 -3.88 -18.47
C ALA A 101 -16.84 -5.09 -18.99
N GLY A 102 -16.23 -6.28 -19.00
CA GLY A 102 -16.91 -7.53 -19.38
C GLY A 102 -18.02 -7.97 -18.41
N TYR A 103 -17.99 -7.54 -17.15
CA TYR A 103 -19.06 -7.80 -16.18
C TYR A 103 -20.20 -6.77 -16.25
N VAL A 104 -19.91 -5.53 -16.67
CA VAL A 104 -20.87 -4.41 -16.66
C VAL A 104 -21.58 -4.24 -18.01
N LEU A 105 -20.91 -4.54 -19.13
CA LEU A 105 -21.53 -4.48 -20.44
C LEU A 105 -22.37 -5.76 -20.68
N PRO A 106 -23.66 -5.64 -21.01
CA PRO A 106 -24.46 -6.79 -21.38
C PRO A 106 -23.88 -7.40 -22.66
N GLN A 107 -23.77 -8.73 -22.70
CA GLN A 107 -23.37 -9.50 -23.88
C GLN A 107 -24.44 -9.40 -24.96
#